data_AF-A0AAU2SLG7-F1
#
_entry.id   AF-A0AAU2SLG7-F1
#
_cell.length_a   1.000
_cell.length_b   1.000
_cell.length_c   1.000
_cell.angle_alpha   90.00
_cell.angle_beta   90.00
_cell.angle_gamma   90.00
#
_symmetry.space_group_name_H-M   'P 1'
#
loop_
_entity.id
_entity.type
_entity.pdbx_description
1 polymer ?
#
loop_
_entity_poly.entity_id
_entity_poly.type
_entity_poly.pdbx_seq_one_letter_code
_entity_poly.pdbx_strand_id
1 'polypeptide(L)'
;MTTTGSDRLPTSEDDFVVTTCGRRIAVRRLRLAAADRPISRITLDVGRDQGGEPGAWASLTADEARDLARLLLLQAGPAEHGTEPADPSGKASSV
;
A
#
# COMPACT_ATOMS: atom_id res chain seq x y z
N MET A 1 -27.57 8.97 4.93
CA MET A 1 -26.81 7.90 4.26
C MET A 1 -25.48 7.75 4.97
N THR A 2 -25.41 6.81 5.90
CA THR A 2 -24.24 6.51 6.74
C THR A 2 -23.40 5.46 6.01
N THR A 3 -22.33 5.91 5.34
CA THR A 3 -21.27 5.01 4.86
C THR A 3 -20.23 4.92 5.97
N THR A 4 -20.43 3.95 6.86
CA THR A 4 -19.43 3.52 7.84
C THR A 4 -18.89 2.17 7.39
N GLY A 5 -18.17 2.18 6.27
CA GLY A 5 -17.30 1.08 5.88
C GLY A 5 -15.99 1.18 6.67
N SER A 6 -16.01 0.85 7.96
CA SER A 6 -14.77 0.54 8.67
C SER A 6 -14.29 -0.82 8.21
N ASP A 7 -13.64 -0.86 7.05
CA ASP A 7 -12.76 -1.94 6.66
C ASP A 7 -11.43 -1.76 7.41
N ARG A 8 -11.45 -2.03 8.71
CA ARG A 8 -10.19 -2.20 9.46
C ARG A 8 -9.67 -3.59 9.15
N LEU A 9 -9.00 -3.68 7.99
CA LEU A 9 -8.09 -4.80 7.72
C LEU A 9 -7.12 -4.93 8.91
N PRO A 10 -6.81 -6.16 9.34
CA PRO A 10 -5.84 -6.38 10.40
C PRO A 10 -4.54 -5.71 9.97
N THR A 11 -4.13 -4.67 10.68
CA THR A 11 -2.76 -4.17 10.62
C THR A 11 -1.89 -5.26 11.20
N SER A 12 -1.33 -6.11 10.34
CA SER A 12 -0.23 -6.97 10.77
C SER A 12 0.84 -6.03 11.31
N GLU A 13 1.42 -6.37 12.46
CA GLU A 13 2.45 -5.54 13.08
C GLU A 13 3.72 -5.44 12.21
N ASP A 14 3.74 -6.15 11.07
CA ASP A 14 4.77 -6.16 10.05
C ASP A 14 4.62 -5.07 8.97
N ASP A 15 3.52 -4.33 8.91
CA ASP A 15 3.27 -3.38 7.79
C ASP A 15 3.89 -1.99 7.99
N PHE A 16 4.79 -1.84 8.97
CA PHE A 16 5.41 -0.55 9.25
C PHE A 16 6.88 -0.67 9.68
N VAL A 17 7.66 0.34 9.33
CA VAL A 17 9.01 0.57 9.87
C VAL A 17 8.93 1.68 10.91
N VAL A 18 9.56 1.46 12.07
CA VAL A 18 9.83 2.52 13.04
C VAL A 18 11.26 2.98 12.81
N THR A 19 11.42 4.25 12.47
CA THR A 19 12.74 4.84 12.31
C THR A 19 13.34 5.14 13.68
N THR A 20 14.66 5.21 13.73
CA THR A 20 15.44 5.65 14.90
C THR A 20 15.08 7.05 15.37
N CYS A 21 14.55 7.92 14.51
CA CYS A 21 13.97 9.21 14.89
C CYS A 21 12.53 9.14 15.43
N GLY A 22 12.03 7.92 15.69
CA GLY A 22 10.73 7.66 16.30
C GLY A 22 9.56 7.80 15.34
N ARG A 23 9.79 7.95 14.03
CA ARG A 23 8.72 8.06 13.04
C ARG A 23 8.24 6.68 12.65
N ARG A 24 6.92 6.50 12.59
CA ARG A 24 6.31 5.29 12.05
C ARG A 24 5.95 5.52 10.59
N ILE A 25 6.48 4.68 9.70
CA ILE A 25 6.15 4.68 8.28
C ILE A 25 5.39 3.39 7.99
N ALA A 26 4.11 3.51 7.64
CA ALA A 26 3.29 2.35 7.26
C ALA A 26 3.14 2.26 5.75
N VAL A 27 3.20 1.04 5.21
CA VAL A 27 2.98 0.75 3.79
C VAL A 27 1.70 -0.06 3.66
N ARG A 28 0.78 0.40 2.83
CA ARG A 28 -0.48 -0.31 2.57
C ARG A 28 -0.81 -0.33 1.10
N ARG A 29 -1.68 -1.26 0.70
CA ARG A 29 -2.33 -1.20 -0.60
C ARG A 29 -3.66 -0.45 -0.50
N LEU A 30 -3.87 0.50 -1.40
CA LEU A 30 -5.14 1.15 -1.63
C LEU A 30 -5.74 0.60 -2.92
N ARG A 31 -6.94 0.01 -2.83
CA ARG A 31 -7.75 -0.35 -4.01
C ARG A 31 -8.84 0.69 -4.20
N LEU A 32 -8.82 1.33 -5.35
CA LEU A 32 -9.84 2.27 -5.77
C LEU A 32 -10.75 1.58 -6.78
N ALA A 33 -12.01 1.38 -6.43
CA ALA A 33 -13.02 0.93 -7.36
C ALA A 33 -13.34 2.07 -8.34
N ALA A 34 -12.62 2.12 -9.46
CA ALA A 34 -12.96 2.98 -10.58
C ALA A 34 -13.80 2.18 -11.59
N ALA A 35 -14.77 2.87 -12.22
CA ALA A 35 -15.85 2.25 -13.00
C ALA A 35 -15.37 1.32 -14.12
N ASP A 36 -14.25 1.62 -14.78
CA ASP A 36 -13.74 0.84 -15.91
C ASP A 36 -12.49 0.00 -15.60
N ARG A 37 -11.73 0.34 -14.56
CA ARG A 37 -10.53 -0.42 -14.18
C ARG A 37 -10.19 -0.20 -12.71
N PRO A 38 -10.25 -1.23 -11.86
CA PRO A 38 -9.82 -1.08 -10.48
C PRO A 38 -8.34 -0.66 -10.45
N ILE A 39 -8.05 0.43 -9.74
CA ILE A 39 -6.68 0.93 -9.60
C ILE A 39 -6.14 0.42 -8.28
N SER A 40 -5.06 -0.36 -8.34
CA SER A 40 -4.27 -0.73 -7.15
C SER A 40 -3.09 0.21 -7.00
N ARG A 41 -2.99 0.89 -5.86
CA ARG A 41 -1.84 1.75 -5.50
C ARG A 41 -1.19 1.27 -4.22
N ILE A 42 0.10 1.52 -4.08
CA ILE A 42 0.80 1.42 -2.80
C ILE A 42 0.78 2.82 -2.18
N THR A 43 0.32 2.91 -0.94
CA THR A 43 0.24 4.16 -0.18
C THR A 43 1.17 4.10 1.01
N LEU A 44 1.91 5.19 1.23
CA LEU A 44 2.78 5.38 2.38
C LEU A 44 2.15 6.37 3.34
N ASP A 45 1.96 5.96 4.59
CA ASP A 45 1.68 6.87 5.70
C ASP A 45 2.99 7.15 6.41
N VAL A 46 3.56 8.33 6.13
CA VAL A 46 4.78 8.82 6.77
C VAL A 46 4.30 9.63 7.97
N GLY A 47 4.36 9.02 9.17
CA GLY A 47 3.85 9.61 10.41
C GLY A 47 4.37 11.02 10.66
N ARG A 48 3.71 11.79 11.54
CA ARG A 48 3.98 13.23 11.73
C ARG A 48 5.45 13.56 11.95
N ASP A 49 5.85 14.71 11.44
CA ASP A 49 7.14 15.27 11.78
C ASP A 49 7.20 15.65 13.26
N GLN A 50 8.22 15.17 13.96
CA GLN A 50 8.34 15.27 15.42
C GLN A 50 9.22 16.45 15.86
N GLY A 51 9.34 17.49 15.02
CA GLY A 51 10.03 18.73 15.38
C GLY A 51 11.24 19.08 14.51
N GLY A 52 11.33 18.54 13.28
CA GLY A 52 12.24 19.07 12.28
C GLY A 52 11.74 20.39 11.68
N GLU A 53 12.63 21.09 10.97
CA GLU A 53 12.23 22.22 10.13
C GLU A 53 11.17 21.78 9.11
N PRO A 54 10.11 22.56 8.88
CA PRO A 54 9.13 22.27 7.83
C PRO A 54 9.81 22.00 6.49
N GLY A 55 9.56 20.83 5.91
CA GLY A 55 10.21 20.39 4.66
C GLY A 55 11.46 19.53 4.86
N ALA A 56 11.83 19.19 6.09
CA ALA A 56 12.82 18.15 6.37
C ALA A 56 12.33 16.79 5.83
N TRP A 57 13.22 16.12 5.10
CA TRP A 57 12.95 14.79 4.55
C TRP A 57 13.00 13.76 5.69
N ALA A 58 12.18 12.71 5.60
CA ALA A 58 12.33 11.57 6.49
C ALA A 58 13.67 10.88 6.18
N SER A 59 14.64 10.98 7.09
CA SER A 59 15.91 10.29 6.99
C SER A 59 15.76 8.85 7.48
N LEU A 60 16.40 7.92 6.76
CA LEU A 60 16.44 6.50 7.10
C LEU A 60 17.89 6.07 7.22
N THR A 61 18.17 5.18 8.17
CA THR A 61 19.41 4.40 8.11
C THR A 61 19.37 3.44 6.92
N ALA A 62 20.53 2.90 6.54
CA ALA A 62 20.59 1.94 5.44
C ALA A 62 19.74 0.68 5.71
N ASP A 63 19.64 0.26 6.97
CA ASP A 63 18.85 -0.92 7.35
C ASP A 63 17.36 -0.61 7.37
N GLU A 64 16.96 0.54 7.91
CA GLU A 64 15.56 1.01 7.84
C GLU A 64 15.09 1.16 6.39
N ALA A 65 15.96 1.63 5.49
CA ALA A 65 15.65 1.75 4.07
C ALA A 65 15.46 0.37 3.41
N ARG A 66 16.27 -0.64 3.77
CA ARG A 66 16.10 -2.01 3.28
C ARG A 66 14.80 -2.64 3.77
N ASP A 67 14.45 -2.42 5.02
CA ASP A 67 13.20 -2.93 5.58
C ASP A 67 11.99 -2.26 4.93
N LEU A 68 12.03 -0.94 4.73
CA LEU A 68 10.98 -0.23 4.00
C LEU A 68 10.85 -0.73 2.55
N ALA A 69 11.98 -1.00 1.87
CA ALA A 69 11.98 -1.55 0.52
C ALA A 69 11.35 -2.96 0.47
N ARG A 70 11.60 -3.82 1.45
CA ARG A 70 10.97 -5.14 1.54
C ARG A 70 9.45 -5.03 1.67
N LEU A 71 8.96 -4.11 2.51
CA LEU A 71 7.52 -3.88 2.66
C LEU A 71 6.88 -3.35 1.37
N LEU A 72 7.55 -2.40 0.71
CA LEU A 72 7.12 -1.89 -0.60
C LEU A 72 6.97 -3.01 -1.63
N LEU A 73 7.98 -3.88 -1.74
CA LEU A 73 7.97 -5.00 -2.69
C LEU A 73 6.90 -6.04 -2.34
N LEU A 74 6.72 -6.35 -1.06
CA LEU A 74 5.67 -7.26 -0.58
C LEU A 74 4.28 -6.76 -0.98
N GLN A 75 4.04 -5.45 -0.88
CA GLN A 75 2.76 -4.86 -1.25
C GLN A 75 2.62 -4.61 -2.76
N ALA A 76 3.71 -4.52 -3.50
CA ALA A 76 3.72 -4.35 -4.96
C ALA A 76 3.23 -5.59 -5.70
N GLY A 77 3.75 -6.79 -5.37
CA GLY A 77 3.42 -8.01 -6.12
C GLY A 77 1.90 -8.24 -6.26
N PRO A 78 1.12 -8.27 -5.17
CA PRO A 78 -0.32 -8.47 -5.31
C PRO A 78 -1.09 -7.21 -5.76
N ALA A 79 -0.45 -6.04 -5.91
CA ALA A 79 -1.01 -4.86 -6.59
C ALA A 79 -0.93 -5.01 -8.12
N GLU A 80 0.15 -5.61 -8.61
CA GLU A 80 0.36 -5.93 -10.03
C GLU A 80 -0.66 -6.97 -10.51
N HIS A 81 -0.86 -8.05 -9.74
CA HIS A 81 -1.79 -9.13 -10.07
C HIS A 81 -3.28 -8.75 -9.97
N GLY A 82 -3.64 -7.66 -9.28
CA GLY A 82 -5.02 -7.20 -9.14
C GLY A 82 -5.58 -6.48 -10.37
N THR A 83 -4.80 -6.40 -11.46
CA THR A 83 -5.14 -5.66 -12.69
C THR A 83 -5.56 -6.57 -13.84
N GLU A 84 -5.50 -7.90 -13.67
CA GLU A 84 -6.00 -8.83 -14.69
C GLU A 84 -7.54 -8.84 -14.65
N PRO A 85 -8.24 -8.34 -15.68
CA PRO A 85 -9.64 -8.66 -15.83
C PRO A 85 -9.67 -10.16 -16.13
N ALA A 86 -10.36 -10.94 -15.29
CA ALA A 86 -10.75 -12.29 -15.66
C ALA A 86 -11.57 -12.17 -16.95
N ASP A 87 -10.98 -12.55 -18.08
CA ASP A 87 -11.65 -12.59 -19.37
C ASP A 87 -12.73 -13.68 -19.28
N PRO A 88 -14.04 -13.36 -19.28
CA PRO A 88 -15.07 -14.37 -19.20
C PRO A 88 -15.44 -14.89 -20.60
N SER A 89 -14.51 -14.92 -21.55
CA SER A 89 -14.77 -15.40 -22.92
C SER A 89 -13.91 -16.60 -23.28
N GLY A 90 -14.02 -17.63 -22.43
CA GLY A 90 -13.48 -18.97 -22.69
C GLY A 90 -14.59 -20.00 -22.89
N LYS A 91 -15.68 -19.69 -23.62
CA LYS A 91 -16.58 -20.73 -24.16
C LYS A 91 -17.53 -20.22 -25.24
N ALA A 92 -17.32 -20.72 -26.47
CA ALA A 92 -18.29 -21.41 -27.32
C ALA A 92 -18.13 -21.01 -28.79
N SER A 93 -17.53 -21.91 -29.58
CA SER A 93 -18.03 -22.19 -30.93
C SER A 93 -17.69 -23.64 -31.28
N SER A 94 -18.65 -24.51 -30.98
CA SER A 94 -18.97 -25.63 -31.85
C SER A 94 -19.88 -25.11 -32.96
N VAL A 95 -19.49 -25.30 -34.21
CA VAL A 95 -20.32 -25.87 -35.30
C VAL A 95 -19.39 -26.30 -36.43
#